data_AF-A0AAJ2FPL8-F1
#
_entry.id   AF-A0AAJ2FPL8-F1
#
_cell.length_a   1.000
_cell.length_b   1.000
_cell.length_c   1.000
_cell.angle_alpha   90.00
_cell.angle_beta   90.00
_cell.angle_gamma   90.00
#
_symmetry.space_group_name_H-M   'P 1'
#
loop_
_entity.id
_entity.type
_entity.pdbx_description
1 polymer ?
#
loop_
_entity_poly.entity_id
_entity_poly.type
_entity_poly.pdbx_seq_one_letter_code
_entity_poly.pdbx_strand_id
1 'polypeptide(L)' 'MSTKVTINRLATGVPGLDEVLGGGLPEFSFNLIAGPPGCGKTTLAHQMMFALATPERPALFFTVLGSSSNN' A
#
# COMPACT_ATOMS: atom_id res chain seq x y z
N MET A 1 -5.04 -6.82 33.82
CA MET A 1 -4.06 -6.05 33.01
C MET A 1 -4.45 -6.18 31.55
N SER A 2 -4.81 -5.08 30.88
CA SER A 2 -5.14 -5.10 29.44
C SER A 2 -3.84 -4.95 28.64
N THR A 3 -3.43 -6.00 27.95
CA THR A 3 -2.25 -5.95 27.08
C THR A 3 -2.61 -5.17 25.83
N LYS A 4 -2.05 -3.97 25.69
CA LYS A 4 -2.25 -3.12 24.51
C LYS A 4 -1.30 -3.59 23.41
N VAL A 5 -1.84 -3.99 22.26
CA VAL A 5 -1.03 -4.35 21.09
C VAL A 5 -0.48 -3.08 20.46
N THR A 6 0.84 -3.04 20.24
CA THR A 6 1.50 -1.96 19.51
C THR A 6 1.41 -2.23 18.01
N ILE A 7 0.97 -1.24 17.24
CA ILE A 7 0.90 -1.30 15.77
C ILE A 7 2.11 -0.55 15.20
N ASN A 8 3.00 -1.28 14.55
CA ASN A 8 4.17 -0.72 13.88
C ASN A 8 3.82 0.00 12.57
N ARG A 9 4.78 0.77 12.05
CA ARG A 9 4.69 1.44 10.75
C ARG A 9 5.55 0.73 9.71
N LEU A 10 4.99 0.55 8.53
CA LEU A 10 5.62 -0.07 7.36
C LEU A 10 5.98 1.04 6.39
N ALA A 11 7.28 1.30 6.23
CA ALA A 11 7.77 2.26 5.26
C ALA A 11 7.33 1.87 3.85
N THR A 12 6.76 2.81 3.11
CA THR A 12 6.21 2.58 1.76
C THR A 12 7.30 2.49 0.71
N GLY A 13 8.55 2.82 1.04
CA GLY A 13 9.66 2.94 0.08
C GLY A 13 9.57 4.21 -0.77
N VAL A 14 8.68 5.15 -0.40
CA VAL A 14 8.45 6.42 -1.11
C VAL A 14 8.66 7.51 -0.06
N PRO A 15 9.86 8.09 0.04
CA PRO A 15 10.22 8.94 1.18
C PRO A 15 9.25 10.10 1.44
N GLY A 16 8.82 10.80 0.39
CA GLY A 16 7.86 11.90 0.54
C GLY A 16 6.47 11.45 1.01
N LEU A 17 6.07 10.21 0.69
CA LEU A 17 4.81 9.66 1.18
C LEU A 17 4.94 9.18 2.63
N ASP A 18 6.08 8.57 2.97
CA ASP A 18 6.38 8.16 4.34
C ASP A 18 6.36 9.35 5.30
N GLU A 19 6.92 10.50 4.89
CA GLU A 19 6.85 11.74 5.64
C GLU A 19 5.40 12.19 5.87
N VAL A 20 4.58 12.23 4.81
CA VAL A 20 3.16 12.63 4.89
C VAL A 20 2.35 11.68 5.78
N LEU A 21 2.66 10.39 5.78
CA LEU A 21 1.96 9.37 6.57
C LEU A 21 2.48 9.21 8.01
N GLY A 22 3.57 9.91 8.37
CA GLY A 22 4.20 9.82 9.69
C GLY A 22 5.01 8.53 9.89
N GLY A 23 5.78 8.13 8.89
CA GLY A 23 6.65 6.95 8.90
C GLY A 23 6.09 5.73 8.15
N GLY A 24 5.03 5.93 7.36
CA GLY A 24 4.46 4.90 6.48
C GLY A 24 3.11 4.32 6.94
N LEU A 25 2.75 3.17 6.38
CA LEU A 25 1.44 2.54 6.59
C LEU A 25 1.37 1.78 7.92
N PRO A 26 0.26 1.82 8.68
CA PRO A 26 0.12 0.97 9.85
C PRO A 26 0.14 -0.52 9.45
N GLU A 27 0.83 -1.36 10.21
CA GLU A 27 0.70 -2.81 10.01
C GLU A 27 -0.72 -3.30 10.33
N PHE A 28 -1.10 -4.44 9.76
CA PHE A 28 -2.43 -5.05 9.92
C PHE A 28 -3.59 -4.12 9.53
N SER A 29 -3.38 -3.20 8.58
CA SER A 29 -4.38 -2.23 8.12
C SER A 29 -4.86 -2.50 6.70
N PHE A 30 -6.07 -2.01 6.41
CA PHE A 30 -6.63 -1.94 5.05
C PHE A 30 -6.52 -0.52 4.53
N ASN A 31 -5.90 -0.34 3.36
CA ASN A 31 -5.62 0.97 2.78
C ASN A 31 -6.23 1.09 1.39
N LEU A 32 -6.82 2.25 1.07
CA LEU A 32 -7.42 2.54 -0.24
C LEU A 32 -6.61 3.61 -0.97
N ILE A 33 -6.16 3.30 -2.18
CA ILE A 33 -5.53 4.26 -3.11
C ILE A 33 -6.57 4.65 -4.16
N ALA A 34 -7.06 5.89 -4.10
CA ALA A 34 -8.07 6.41 -5.02
C ALA A 34 -7.53 7.60 -5.82
N GLY A 35 -8.02 7.75 -7.06
CA GLY A 35 -7.63 8.85 -7.94
C GLY A 35 -8.01 8.62 -9.41
N PRO A 36 -7.91 9.66 -10.26
CA PRO A 36 -8.30 9.59 -11.68
C PRO A 36 -7.58 8.49 -12.47
N PRO A 37 -8.13 8.04 -13.61
CA PRO A 37 -7.39 7.17 -14.54
C PRO A 37 -6.03 7.78 -14.90
N GLY A 38 -4.98 6.94 -14.97
CA GLY A 38 -3.63 7.41 -15.34
C GLY A 38 -2.82 8.11 -14.23
N CYS A 39 -3.36 8.36 -13.03
CA CYS A 39 -2.61 9.04 -11.96
C CYS A 39 -1.55 8.18 -11.23
N GLY A 40 -1.26 6.97 -11.72
CA GLY A 40 -0.19 6.13 -11.17
C GLY A 40 -0.55 5.26 -9.97
N LYS A 41 -1.84 5.02 -9.67
CA LYS A 41 -2.28 4.17 -8.52
C LYS A 41 -1.62 2.79 -8.52
N THR A 42 -1.67 2.09 -9.65
CA THR A 42 -1.07 0.75 -9.79
C THR A 42 0.44 0.82 -9.64
N THR A 43 1.07 1.85 -10.20
CA THR A 43 2.51 2.09 -10.04
C THR A 43 2.87 2.29 -8.58
N LEU A 44 2.12 3.11 -7.84
CA LEU A 44 2.32 3.34 -6.41
C LEU A 44 2.14 2.03 -5.61
N ALA A 45 1.08 1.26 -5.88
CA ALA A 45 0.85 -0.02 -5.23
C ALA A 45 2.01 -1.01 -5.47
N HIS A 46 2.53 -1.08 -6.70
CA HIS A 46 3.71 -1.89 -7.01
C HIS A 46 4.98 -1.41 -6.31
N GLN A 47 5.23 -0.10 -6.23
CA GLN A 47 6.39 0.45 -5.52
C GLN A 47 6.36 0.04 -4.04
N MET A 48 5.21 0.21 -3.38
CA MET A 48 5.02 -0.23 -1.99
C MET A 48 5.23 -1.72 -1.83
N MET A 49 4.64 -2.52 -2.71
CA MET A 49 4.76 -3.98 -2.68
C MET A 49 6.22 -4.41 -2.83
N PHE A 50 6.94 -3.86 -3.81
CA PHE A 50 8.33 -4.23 -4.07
C PHE A 50 9.26 -3.84 -2.91
N ALA A 51 9.02 -2.68 -2.29
CA ALA A 51 9.77 -2.23 -1.12
C ALA A 51 9.52 -3.09 0.13
N LEU A 52 8.30 -3.61 0.30
CA LEU A 52 7.88 -4.36 1.48
C LEU A 52 8.02 -5.88 1.36
N ALA A 53 8.13 -6.41 0.14
CA ALA A 53 8.19 -7.85 -0.10
C ALA A 53 9.56 -8.42 0.28
N THR A 54 9.57 -9.36 1.22
CA THR A 54 10.76 -10.13 1.62
C THR A 54 10.41 -11.62 1.71
N PRO A 55 11.39 -12.53 1.83
CA PRO A 55 11.11 -13.95 2.08
C PRO A 55 10.22 -14.18 3.32
N GLU A 56 10.34 -13.35 4.35
CA GLU A 56 9.56 -13.39 5.58
C GLU A 56 8.19 -12.69 5.44
N ARG A 57 8.06 -11.78 4.46
CA ARG A 57 6.85 -11.01 4.19
C ARG A 57 6.47 -11.09 2.70
N PRO A 58 5.93 -12.23 2.24
CA PRO A 58 5.51 -12.38 0.85
C PRO A 58 4.34 -11.45 0.52
N ALA A 59 4.29 -10.99 -0.73
CA ALA A 59 3.27 -10.09 -1.22
C ALA A 59 2.51 -10.70 -2.40
N LEU A 60 1.19 -10.46 -2.46
CA LEU A 60 0.33 -10.88 -3.57
C LEU A 60 -0.33 -9.67 -4.22
N PHE A 61 -0.23 -9.57 -5.55
CA PHE A 61 -0.92 -8.56 -6.33
C PHE A 61 -2.06 -9.22 -7.13
N PHE A 62 -3.28 -8.78 -6.88
CA PHE A 62 -4.45 -9.17 -7.66
C PHE A 62 -4.93 -7.97 -8.48
N THR A 63 -5.16 -8.19 -9.77
CA THR A 63 -5.70 -7.17 -10.67
C THR A 63 -6.86 -7.74 -11.47
N VAL A 64 -7.88 -6.90 -11.69
CA VAL A 64 -8.96 -7.17 -12.63
C VAL A 64 -8.76 -6.25 -13.82
N LEU A 65 -8.79 -6.80 -15.03
CA LEU A 65 -8.81 -5.99 -16.25
C LEU A 65 -10.23 -5.48 -16.47
N GLY A 66 -10.53 -4.29 -15.97
CA GLY A 66 -11.78 -3.61 -16.25
C GLY A 66 -11.68 -2.78 -17.52
N SER A 67 -12.17 -3.30 -18.65
CA SER A 67 -12.52 -2.44 -19.79
C SER A 67 -13.83 -1.73 -19.45
N SER A 68 -13.79 -0.41 -19.27
CA SER A 68 -15.03 0.38 -19.27
C SER A 68 -15.54 0.43 -20.71
N SER A 69 -16.38 -0.53 -21.08
CA SER A 69 -17.22 -0.39 -22.27
C SER A 69 -18.33 0.59 -21.93
N ASN A 70 -18.11 1.87 -22.23
CA ASN A 70 -19.19 2.85 -22.28
C ASN A 70 -20.04 2.52 -23.52
N ASN A 71 -21.27 2.03 -23.28
CA ASN A 71 -22.37 2.16 -24.23
C ASN A 71 -23.55 2.80 -23.52
#